data_AF-A0A955WWQ2-F1
#
_entry.id   AF-A0A955WWQ2-F1
#
_cell.length_a   1.000
_cell.length_b   1.000
_cell.length_c   1.000
_cell.angle_alpha   90.00
_cell.angle_beta   90.00
_cell.angle_gamma   90.00
#
_symmetry.space_group_name_H-M   'P 1'
#
loop_
_entity.id
_entity.type
_entity.pdbx_description
1 polymer ?
#
loop_
_entity_poly.entity_id
_entity_poly.type
_entity_poly.pdbx_seq_one_letter_code
_entity_poly.pdbx_strand_id
1 'polypeptide(L)'
;MSPASDDPYAQRAQTVVDDGGALGAPPELGPDDVVLTLLLQEARASDLHELADQISDPQSPQYGQYLDREALAKWVVPDEEAEQVVTAWLMDFGVRPLPGLPNAQVLFFAAPKARIGEIFGKQAERWLFDHNSDRAQRMEWKIPRRVAGYIESVQIVHDNHSQNVCLREGQWLSSESVPDTVHDLPEPEGVRGLTPADVARIYEFPTAFSGKGETIALLMLGSAPDPKDLEKFWDAHGIKRGGWTQIVRLGPQMPGQSSLGQLEAAMTAEWAGAMAPDANLVIYVVDERAVANPWTT
;
A
#
# COMPACT_ATOMS: atom_id res chain seq x y z
N MET A 1 -38.30 11.30 28.66
CA MET A 1 -37.56 11.83 27.49
C MET A 1 -36.22 12.31 28.01
N SER A 2 -35.16 11.53 27.83
CA SER A 2 -33.79 11.97 28.12
C SER A 2 -33.38 13.03 27.09
N PRO A 3 -32.61 14.06 27.46
CA PRO A 3 -32.15 15.07 26.50
C PRO A 3 -31.19 14.41 25.50
N ALA A 4 -31.37 14.73 24.22
CA ALA A 4 -30.39 14.38 23.20
C ALA A 4 -29.03 14.98 23.60
N SER A 5 -27.95 14.20 23.53
CA SER A 5 -26.62 14.69 23.86
C SER A 5 -26.11 15.66 22.79
N ASP A 6 -25.91 16.92 23.20
CA ASP A 6 -25.22 17.99 22.46
C ASP A 6 -23.70 17.75 22.37
N ASP A 7 -23.26 16.51 22.18
CA ASP A 7 -21.85 16.24 21.93
C ASP A 7 -21.52 16.66 20.48
N PRO A 8 -20.66 17.67 20.23
CA PRO A 8 -20.33 18.09 18.88
C PRO A 8 -19.48 17.06 18.10
N TYR A 9 -19.10 15.95 18.72
CA TYR A 9 -18.32 14.86 18.13
C TYR A 9 -19.18 13.65 17.73
N ALA A 10 -18.75 12.92 16.69
CA ALA A 10 -19.35 11.67 16.25
C ALA A 10 -18.59 10.46 16.82
N GLN A 11 -19.30 9.36 17.12
CA GLN A 11 -18.72 8.08 17.58
C GLN A 11 -18.44 7.08 16.43
N ARG A 12 -18.56 7.51 15.18
CA ARG A 12 -18.40 6.62 14.01
C ARG A 12 -17.33 7.15 13.08
N ALA A 13 -16.11 6.67 13.30
CA ALA A 13 -15.12 6.48 12.25
C ALA A 13 -14.44 5.15 12.57
N GLN A 14 -14.52 4.17 11.67
CA GLN A 14 -13.69 2.98 11.78
C GLN A 14 -12.30 3.36 11.30
N THR A 15 -11.38 3.57 12.24
CA THR A 15 -10.00 3.93 11.92
C THR A 15 -9.17 2.66 11.75
N VAL A 16 -8.66 2.44 10.54
CA VAL A 16 -7.46 1.63 10.34
C VAL A 16 -6.29 2.55 10.67
N VAL A 17 -5.75 2.41 11.88
CA VAL A 17 -4.52 3.11 12.26
C VAL A 17 -3.36 2.28 11.77
N ASP A 18 -2.49 2.94 11.04
CA ASP A 18 -1.21 2.38 10.69
C ASP A 18 -0.13 3.46 10.63
N ASP A 19 1.08 3.05 10.99
CA ASP A 19 2.29 3.87 11.02
C ASP A 19 2.91 4.01 9.60
N GLY A 20 2.13 3.74 8.55
CA GLY A 20 2.46 3.83 7.13
C GLY A 20 2.49 5.26 6.57
N GLY A 21 3.70 5.77 6.42
CA GLY A 21 4.24 6.89 5.66
C GLY A 21 3.65 7.26 4.32
N ALA A 22 3.97 8.51 3.96
CA ALA A 22 3.39 9.21 2.84
C ALA A 22 3.83 8.61 1.49
N LEU A 23 2.85 8.34 0.64
CA LEU A 23 3.05 8.11 -0.79
C LEU A 23 3.44 9.43 -1.47
N GLY A 24 4.74 9.70 -1.57
CA GLY A 24 5.28 10.86 -2.27
C GLY A 24 6.49 11.45 -1.54
N ALA A 25 7.39 12.11 -2.27
CA ALA A 25 8.50 12.84 -1.65
C ALA A 25 7.93 13.84 -0.63
N PRO A 26 8.40 13.86 0.63
CA PRO A 26 7.80 14.71 1.63
C PRO A 26 8.01 16.17 1.23
N PRO A 27 6.94 16.99 1.18
CA PRO A 27 7.10 18.44 1.18
C PRO A 27 7.89 18.86 2.42
N GLU A 28 8.56 20.02 2.43
CA GLU A 28 9.35 20.49 3.57
C GLU A 28 8.53 20.39 4.87
N LEU A 29 8.80 19.36 5.68
CA LEU A 29 8.21 19.14 6.99
C LEU A 29 9.04 19.90 8.02
N GLY A 30 8.38 20.58 8.97
CA GLY A 30 9.07 21.05 10.15
C GLY A 30 9.60 19.87 10.98
N PRO A 31 10.65 20.06 11.80
CA PRO A 31 11.25 18.99 12.60
C PRO A 31 10.27 18.33 13.58
N ASP A 32 9.19 19.02 13.94
CA ASP A 32 8.13 18.54 14.85
C ASP A 32 6.77 18.36 14.15
N ASP A 33 6.74 18.34 12.82
CA ASP A 33 5.51 18.06 12.07
C ASP A 33 5.26 16.55 11.95
N VAL A 34 3.99 16.17 11.88
CA VAL A 34 3.52 14.85 11.44
C VAL A 34 2.75 15.00 10.13
N VAL A 35 2.70 13.93 9.34
CA VAL A 35 1.86 13.88 8.15
C VAL A 35 0.51 13.29 8.53
N LEU A 36 -0.56 14.03 8.25
CA LEU A 36 -1.92 13.52 8.30
C LEU A 36 -2.33 13.12 6.89
N THR A 37 -2.84 11.91 6.75
CA THR A 37 -3.48 11.42 5.52
C THR A 37 -4.95 11.18 5.83
N LEU A 38 -5.84 11.91 5.16
CA LEU A 38 -7.29 11.76 5.30
C LEU A 38 -7.84 11.17 4.01
N LEU A 39 -8.54 10.05 4.12
CA LEU A 39 -9.33 9.49 3.04
C LEU A 39 -10.75 10.04 3.13
N LEU A 40 -11.19 10.73 2.08
CA LEU A 40 -12.55 11.20 1.96
C LEU A 40 -13.48 10.04 1.64
N GLN A 41 -14.67 10.06 2.23
CA GLN A 41 -15.69 9.06 1.95
C GLN A 41 -16.10 9.11 0.47
N GLU A 42 -16.14 7.94 -0.16
CA GLU A 42 -16.61 7.82 -1.53
C GLU A 42 -18.09 8.20 -1.63
N ALA A 43 -18.39 9.23 -2.43
CA ALA A 43 -19.76 9.73 -2.61
C ALA A 43 -20.73 8.68 -3.19
N ARG A 44 -20.20 7.67 -3.90
CA ARG A 44 -20.99 6.67 -4.65
C ARG A 44 -20.49 5.24 -4.44
N ALA A 45 -19.99 4.91 -3.24
CA ALA A 45 -19.42 3.60 -2.93
C ALA A 45 -20.34 2.42 -3.33
N SER A 46 -21.64 2.52 -3.01
CA SER A 46 -22.63 1.50 -3.36
C SER A 46 -22.78 1.31 -4.87
N ASP A 47 -22.85 2.41 -5.62
CA ASP A 47 -23.04 2.38 -7.07
C ASP A 47 -21.78 1.82 -7.75
N LEU A 48 -20.59 2.16 -7.24
CA LEU A 48 -19.32 1.65 -7.74
C LEU A 48 -19.19 0.14 -7.48
N HIS A 49 -19.61 -0.32 -6.30
CA HIS A 49 -19.64 -1.75 -5.97
C HIS A 49 -20.61 -2.52 -6.88
N GLU A 50 -21.83 -2.00 -7.05
CA GLU A 50 -22.83 -2.61 -7.93
C GLU A 50 -22.33 -2.66 -9.39
N LEU A 51 -21.67 -1.59 -9.86
CA LEU A 51 -21.05 -1.58 -11.18
C LEU A 51 -19.95 -2.65 -11.29
N ALA A 52 -19.08 -2.76 -10.27
CA ALA A 52 -18.00 -3.75 -10.25
C ALA A 52 -18.56 -5.19 -10.31
N ASP A 53 -19.62 -5.48 -9.57
CA ASP A 53 -20.33 -6.77 -9.65
C ASP A 53 -20.89 -7.01 -11.06
N GLN A 54 -21.57 -6.02 -11.64
CA GLN A 54 -22.19 -6.14 -12.96
C GLN A 54 -21.17 -6.34 -14.09
N ILE A 55 -20.01 -5.71 -14.05
CA ILE A 55 -19.00 -5.85 -15.11
C ILE A 55 -18.09 -7.08 -14.92
N SER A 56 -18.07 -7.66 -13.72
CA SER A 56 -17.23 -8.83 -13.38
C SER A 56 -17.99 -10.16 -13.40
N ASP A 57 -19.32 -10.15 -13.32
CA ASP A 57 -20.16 -11.35 -13.43
C ASP A 57 -20.27 -11.85 -14.89
N PRO A 58 -19.77 -13.05 -15.23
CA PRO A 58 -19.89 -13.63 -16.57
C PRO A 58 -21.34 -13.83 -17.08
N GLN A 59 -22.33 -13.81 -16.19
CA GLN A 59 -23.75 -13.93 -16.54
C GLN A 59 -24.41 -12.57 -16.81
N SER A 60 -23.76 -11.48 -16.43
CA SER A 60 -24.27 -10.13 -16.64
C SER A 60 -24.15 -9.70 -18.11
N PRO A 61 -25.14 -8.97 -18.66
CA PRO A 61 -25.02 -8.37 -19.99
C PRO A 61 -23.92 -7.28 -20.06
N GLN A 62 -23.43 -6.81 -18.92
CA GLN A 62 -22.34 -5.83 -18.82
C GLN A 62 -20.95 -6.48 -18.64
N TYR A 63 -20.86 -7.81 -18.61
CA TYR A 63 -19.60 -8.51 -18.42
C TYR A 63 -18.51 -8.02 -19.40
N GLY A 64 -17.34 -7.69 -18.85
CA GLY A 64 -16.19 -7.25 -19.63
C GLY A 64 -16.26 -5.81 -20.14
N GLN A 65 -17.32 -5.06 -19.82
CA GLN A 65 -17.43 -3.62 -20.15
C GLN A 65 -16.72 -2.76 -19.09
N TYR A 66 -15.41 -2.98 -18.94
CA TYR A 66 -14.60 -2.28 -17.95
C TYR A 66 -14.49 -0.77 -18.22
N LEU A 67 -14.41 0.02 -17.16
CA LEU A 67 -14.12 1.45 -17.26
C LEU A 67 -12.64 1.67 -17.60
N ASP A 68 -12.36 2.61 -18.51
CA ASP A 68 -11.02 3.16 -18.65
C ASP A 68 -10.69 4.11 -17.48
N ARG A 69 -9.43 4.56 -17.40
CA ARG A 69 -8.97 5.44 -16.31
C ARG A 69 -9.70 6.79 -16.28
N GLU A 70 -10.06 7.34 -17.44
CA GLU A 70 -10.74 8.65 -17.51
C GLU A 70 -12.19 8.53 -17.07
N ALA A 71 -12.87 7.44 -17.47
CA ALA A 71 -14.20 7.11 -17.03
C ALA A 71 -14.21 6.85 -15.52
N LEU A 72 -13.33 5.99 -15.01
CA LEU A 72 -13.23 5.70 -13.58
C LEU A 72 -12.98 6.98 -12.77
N ALA A 73 -12.10 7.87 -13.24
CA ALA A 73 -11.84 9.14 -12.58
C ALA A 73 -13.11 9.98 -12.37
N LYS A 74 -14.10 9.90 -13.27
CA LYS A 74 -15.40 10.58 -13.15
C LYS A 74 -16.33 9.92 -12.12
N TRP A 75 -16.14 8.64 -11.83
CA TRP A 75 -16.89 7.91 -10.80
C TRP A 75 -16.35 8.15 -9.41
N VAL A 76 -15.03 8.29 -9.29
CA VAL A 76 -14.31 8.42 -8.01
C VAL A 76 -14.01 9.88 -7.64
N VAL A 77 -14.59 10.86 -8.36
CA VAL A 77 -14.43 12.29 -8.05
C VAL A 77 -14.88 12.53 -6.60
N PRO A 78 -14.03 13.11 -5.75
CA PRO A 78 -14.41 13.45 -4.39
C PRO A 78 -15.48 14.53 -4.40
N ASP A 79 -16.26 14.55 -3.34
CA ASP A 79 -17.19 15.64 -3.10
C ASP A 79 -16.38 16.93 -2.83
N GLU A 80 -16.54 17.94 -3.69
CA GLU A 80 -15.86 19.23 -3.56
C GLU A 80 -16.24 19.90 -2.22
N GLU A 81 -17.47 19.69 -1.73
CA GLU A 81 -17.87 20.16 -0.40
C GLU A 81 -17.08 19.44 0.70
N ALA A 82 -16.89 18.12 0.58
CA ALA A 82 -16.11 17.33 1.54
C ALA A 82 -14.67 17.83 1.63
N GLU A 83 -14.01 18.05 0.49
CA GLU A 83 -12.64 18.58 0.44
C GLU A 83 -12.56 19.95 1.12
N GLN A 84 -13.46 20.87 0.79
CA GLN A 84 -13.47 22.22 1.35
C GLN A 84 -13.72 22.21 2.86
N VAL A 85 -14.71 21.43 3.33
CA VAL A 85 -15.11 21.37 4.74
C VAL A 85 -14.03 20.72 5.60
N VAL A 86 -13.42 19.62 5.13
CA VAL A 86 -12.33 18.92 5.84
C VAL A 86 -11.07 19.77 5.87
N THR A 87 -10.71 20.39 4.74
CA THR A 87 -9.54 21.29 4.65
C THR A 87 -9.69 22.50 5.56
N ALA A 88 -10.84 23.17 5.52
CA ALA A 88 -11.12 24.33 6.38
C ALA A 88 -11.06 23.95 7.87
N TRP A 89 -11.63 22.80 8.25
CA TRP A 89 -11.56 22.31 9.63
C TRP A 89 -10.12 22.12 10.11
N LEU A 90 -9.24 21.49 9.33
CA LEU A 90 -7.85 21.29 9.74
C LEU A 90 -7.07 22.61 9.76
N MET A 91 -7.31 23.50 8.79
CA MET A 91 -6.69 24.82 8.76
C MET A 91 -7.02 25.69 9.98
N ASP A 92 -8.20 25.54 10.58
CA ASP A 92 -8.55 26.20 11.85
C ASP A 92 -7.58 25.86 13.00
N PHE A 93 -6.91 24.70 12.93
CA PHE A 93 -5.89 24.26 13.90
C PHE A 93 -4.46 24.60 13.49
N GLY A 94 -4.27 25.39 12.42
CA GLY A 94 -2.95 25.73 11.89
C GLY A 94 -2.26 24.57 11.18
N VAL A 95 -3.01 23.57 10.74
CA VAL A 95 -2.55 22.48 9.89
C VAL A 95 -2.50 22.98 8.45
N ARG A 96 -1.43 22.64 7.71
CA ARG A 96 -1.25 23.10 6.33
C ARG A 96 -1.52 21.96 5.33
N PRO A 97 -2.28 22.20 4.25
CA PRO A 97 -2.41 21.22 3.19
C PRO A 97 -1.07 21.03 2.49
N LEU A 98 -0.82 19.79 2.08
CA LEU A 98 0.33 19.39 1.28
C LEU A 98 -0.13 19.13 -0.16
N PRO A 99 0.72 19.39 -1.17
CA PRO A 99 0.39 19.02 -2.55
C PRO A 99 0.11 17.51 -2.62
N GLY A 100 -1.10 17.17 -3.08
CA GLY A 100 -1.60 15.80 -3.12
C GLY A 100 -1.10 15.00 -4.32
N LEU A 101 -1.39 13.70 -4.27
CA LEU A 101 -1.29 12.78 -5.40
C LEU A 101 -2.41 13.07 -6.43
N PRO A 102 -2.36 12.47 -7.64
CA PRO A 102 -3.41 12.65 -8.66
C PRO A 102 -4.81 12.15 -8.25
N ASN A 103 -4.93 11.42 -7.14
CA ASN A 103 -6.20 10.94 -6.59
C ASN A 103 -6.76 11.97 -5.60
N ALA A 104 -7.78 12.71 -6.01
CA ALA A 104 -8.37 13.76 -5.19
C ALA A 104 -9.07 13.25 -3.90
N GLN A 105 -9.26 11.94 -3.74
CA GLN A 105 -9.89 11.35 -2.55
C GLN A 105 -8.98 11.33 -1.32
N VAL A 106 -7.67 11.48 -1.50
CA VAL A 106 -6.70 11.44 -0.41
C VAL A 106 -6.14 12.84 -0.21
N LEU A 107 -6.38 13.37 0.99
CA LEU A 107 -5.87 14.68 1.39
C LEU A 107 -4.67 14.51 2.31
N PHE A 108 -3.58 15.19 1.98
CA PHE A 108 -2.36 15.19 2.79
C PHE A 108 -2.22 16.53 3.51
N PHE A 109 -1.82 16.47 4.77
CA PHE A 109 -1.56 17.66 5.57
C PHE A 109 -0.29 17.50 6.40
N ALA A 110 0.37 18.61 6.68
CA ALA A 110 1.39 18.69 7.72
C ALA A 110 0.79 19.37 8.95
N ALA A 111 0.84 18.66 10.07
CA ALA A 111 0.31 19.13 11.35
C ALA A 111 1.44 19.16 12.40
N PRO A 112 1.60 20.24 13.17
CA PRO A 112 2.51 20.23 14.30
C PRO A 112 2.06 19.18 15.33
N LYS A 113 2.98 18.36 15.88
CA LYS A 113 2.67 17.35 16.91
C LYS A 113 1.81 17.91 18.06
N ALA A 114 2.11 19.14 18.49
CA ALA A 114 1.40 19.84 19.56
C ALA A 114 -0.10 20.06 19.30
N ARG A 115 -0.55 20.04 18.04
CA ARG A 115 -1.95 20.28 17.65
C ARG A 115 -2.80 19.01 17.64
N ILE A 116 -2.19 17.83 17.62
CA ILE A 116 -2.92 16.55 17.53
C ILE A 116 -3.91 16.37 18.69
N GLY A 117 -3.52 16.74 19.91
CA GLY A 117 -4.41 16.67 21.06
C GLY A 117 -5.58 17.64 21.02
N GLU A 118 -5.47 18.72 20.27
CA GLU A 118 -6.55 19.71 20.06
C GLU A 118 -7.51 19.24 18.95
N ILE A 119 -6.97 18.61 17.90
CA ILE A 119 -7.74 18.13 16.74
C ILE A 119 -8.52 16.86 17.09
N PHE A 120 -7.84 15.86 17.65
CA PHE A 120 -8.36 14.49 17.85
C PHE A 120 -8.56 14.11 19.31
N GLY A 121 -8.16 14.99 20.24
CA GLY A 121 -8.28 14.80 21.68
C GLY A 121 -7.00 14.33 22.36
N LYS A 122 -6.84 14.69 23.64
CA LYS A 122 -5.65 14.38 24.45
C LYS A 122 -5.34 12.89 24.62
N GLN A 123 -6.33 12.01 24.47
CA GLN A 123 -6.08 10.57 24.51
C GLN A 123 -5.40 10.07 23.23
N ALA A 124 -5.80 10.59 22.05
CA ALA A 124 -5.16 10.27 20.78
C ALA A 124 -3.70 10.76 20.76
N GLU A 125 -3.45 11.99 21.23
CA GLU A 125 -2.09 12.52 21.39
C GLU A 125 -1.20 11.62 22.27
N ARG A 126 -1.72 11.18 23.43
CA ARG A 126 -0.99 10.25 24.31
C ARG A 126 -0.75 8.91 23.65
N TRP A 127 -1.76 8.33 23.00
CA TRP A 127 -1.64 7.03 22.35
C TRP A 127 -0.59 7.05 21.21
N LEU A 128 -0.53 8.13 20.43
CA LEU A 128 0.49 8.31 19.39
C LEU A 128 1.89 8.49 20.00
N PHE A 129 2.06 9.49 20.88
CA PHE A 129 3.40 9.97 21.24
C PHE A 129 3.96 9.40 22.56
N ASP A 130 3.16 8.70 23.38
CA ASP A 130 3.63 8.07 24.61
C ASP A 130 4.11 6.63 24.34
N HIS A 131 5.39 6.39 24.58
CA HIS A 131 6.07 5.12 24.31
C HIS A 131 5.66 4.00 25.31
N ASN A 132 4.99 4.36 26.41
CA ASN A 132 4.48 3.40 27.40
C ASN A 132 2.99 3.05 27.21
N SER A 133 2.35 3.57 26.17
CA SER A 133 0.96 3.27 25.89
C SER A 133 0.81 1.87 25.28
N ASP A 134 -0.24 1.15 25.67
CA ASP A 134 -0.56 -0.17 25.15
C ASP A 134 -1.10 -0.02 23.71
N ARG A 135 -0.18 0.13 22.74
CA ARG A 135 -0.47 0.42 21.32
C ARG A 135 -1.29 -0.68 20.62
N ALA A 136 -1.46 -1.84 21.26
CA ALA A 136 -2.29 -2.93 20.76
C ALA A 136 -3.81 -2.62 20.77
N GLN A 137 -4.25 -1.61 21.53
CA GLN A 137 -5.67 -1.25 21.61
C GLN A 137 -6.04 -0.18 20.58
N ARG A 138 -7.06 -0.48 19.75
CA ARG A 138 -7.73 0.50 18.91
C ARG A 138 -8.34 1.60 19.78
N MET A 139 -8.06 2.84 19.43
CA MET A 139 -8.57 4.04 20.09
C MET A 139 -9.67 4.67 19.25
N GLU A 140 -10.72 5.19 19.90
CA GLU A 140 -11.71 6.05 19.24
C GLU A 140 -11.20 7.49 19.19
N TRP A 141 -11.17 8.06 17.98
CA TRP A 141 -10.69 9.41 17.76
C TRP A 141 -11.87 10.39 17.74
N LYS A 142 -11.70 11.57 18.34
CA LYS A 142 -12.76 12.58 18.34
C LYS A 142 -12.74 13.37 17.04
N ILE A 143 -13.70 13.09 16.16
CA ILE A 143 -13.91 13.83 14.92
C ILE A 143 -15.21 14.65 15.03
N PRO A 144 -15.19 15.97 14.75
CA PRO A 144 -16.41 16.79 14.81
C PRO A 144 -17.50 16.28 13.87
N ARG A 145 -18.76 16.28 14.31
CA ARG A 145 -19.91 15.81 13.51
C ARG A 145 -20.00 16.46 12.14
N ARG A 146 -19.56 17.73 12.02
CA ARG A 146 -19.57 18.49 10.76
C ARG A 146 -18.68 17.92 9.65
N VAL A 147 -17.65 17.14 10.01
CA VAL A 147 -16.68 16.54 9.07
C VAL A 147 -16.73 15.02 9.09
N ALA A 148 -17.32 14.41 10.13
CA ALA A 148 -17.31 12.95 10.31
C ALA A 148 -18.00 12.19 9.16
N GLY A 149 -19.01 12.78 8.51
CA GLY A 149 -19.68 12.16 7.35
C GLY A 149 -18.91 12.30 6.04
N TYR A 150 -17.78 12.99 6.04
CA TYR A 150 -16.93 13.20 4.85
C TYR A 150 -15.62 12.42 4.93
N ILE A 151 -15.29 11.84 6.09
CA ILE A 151 -14.00 11.19 6.35
C ILE A 151 -14.23 9.71 6.52
N GLU A 152 -13.62 8.90 5.66
CA GLU A 152 -13.60 7.45 5.78
C GLU A 152 -12.51 7.00 6.76
N SER A 153 -11.30 7.52 6.61
CA SER A 153 -10.18 7.19 7.50
C SER A 153 -9.24 8.37 7.72
N VAL A 154 -8.57 8.34 8.88
CA VAL A 154 -7.51 9.27 9.26
C VAL A 154 -6.28 8.45 9.64
N GLN A 155 -5.16 8.74 8.99
CA GLN A 155 -3.86 8.15 9.29
C GLN A 155 -2.90 9.25 9.72
N ILE A 156 -2.09 8.98 10.74
CA ILE A 156 -1.05 9.90 11.21
C ILE A 156 0.28 9.19 11.16
N VAL A 157 1.16 9.70 10.32
CA VAL A 157 2.54 9.23 10.23
C VAL A 157 3.39 10.09 11.15
N HIS A 158 3.96 9.45 12.16
CA HIS A 158 4.81 10.09 13.15
C HIS A 158 6.03 9.23 13.44
N ASP A 159 7.22 9.74 13.10
CA ASP A 159 8.50 9.05 13.30
C ASP A 159 8.65 7.71 12.53
N ASN A 160 9.81 7.53 11.91
CA ASN A 160 10.05 6.46 10.92
C ASN A 160 10.45 5.12 11.58
N HIS A 161 9.94 4.86 12.79
CA HIS A 161 10.27 3.72 13.62
C HIS A 161 9.08 2.75 13.68
N SER A 162 8.62 2.25 12.52
CA SER A 162 7.82 1.03 12.53
C SER A 162 8.69 -0.09 13.12
N GLN A 163 8.25 -0.68 14.22
CA GLN A 163 8.74 -2.01 14.58
C GLN A 163 8.02 -3.00 13.68
N ASN A 164 8.77 -3.55 12.75
CA ASN A 164 8.31 -4.47 11.70
C ASN A 164 7.46 -5.61 12.28
N VAL A 165 6.21 -5.72 11.83
CA VAL A 165 5.33 -6.89 12.11
C VAL A 165 5.38 -7.90 10.97
N CYS A 166 5.96 -7.57 9.81
CA CYS A 166 6.14 -8.53 8.71
C CYS A 166 7.43 -9.37 8.82
N LEU A 167 8.17 -9.26 9.92
CA LEU A 167 9.28 -10.16 10.23
C LEU A 167 8.93 -10.99 11.47
N ARG A 168 7.94 -11.87 11.34
CA ARG A 168 8.14 -13.17 11.97
C ARG A 168 9.15 -13.87 11.07
N GLU A 169 10.43 -13.62 11.29
CA GLU A 169 11.47 -14.57 10.91
C GLU A 169 10.96 -15.92 11.41
N GLY A 170 10.43 -16.72 10.50
CA GLY A 170 10.15 -18.09 10.81
C GLY A 170 11.47 -18.66 11.29
N GLN A 171 11.50 -19.19 12.52
CA GLN A 171 12.62 -19.96 13.08
C GLN A 171 12.99 -21.21 12.25
N TRP A 172 12.61 -21.24 10.97
CA TRP A 172 12.75 -22.33 10.03
C TRP A 172 13.85 -22.06 8.99
N LEU A 173 14.36 -20.83 8.88
CA LEU A 173 15.52 -20.49 8.05
C LEU A 173 16.51 -19.68 8.89
N SER A 174 17.53 -20.34 9.45
CA SER A 174 18.64 -19.62 10.07
C SER A 174 19.33 -18.75 9.02
N SER A 175 19.33 -17.44 9.24
CA SER A 175 19.95 -16.43 8.37
C SER A 175 21.44 -16.70 8.07
N GLU A 176 22.09 -17.58 8.84
CA GLU A 176 23.48 -18.00 8.64
C GLU A 176 23.74 -18.81 7.36
N SER A 177 22.71 -19.12 6.56
CA SER A 177 22.85 -20.00 5.39
C SER A 177 22.10 -19.56 4.13
N VAL A 178 21.48 -18.38 4.12
CA VAL A 178 20.88 -17.80 2.90
C VAL A 178 21.81 -16.72 2.37
N PRO A 179 22.50 -16.97 1.25
CA PRO A 179 23.41 -15.99 0.65
C PRO A 179 22.66 -14.73 0.23
N ASP A 180 23.30 -13.57 0.39
CA ASP A 180 22.69 -12.26 0.12
C ASP A 180 22.27 -12.07 -1.34
N THR A 181 22.87 -12.84 -2.26
CA THR A 181 22.49 -12.96 -3.66
C THR A 181 22.69 -14.40 -4.12
N VAL A 182 21.81 -14.90 -4.99
CA VAL A 182 21.86 -16.28 -5.51
C VAL A 182 22.84 -16.40 -6.68
N HIS A 183 23.34 -15.26 -7.17
CA HIS A 183 24.31 -15.16 -8.26
C HIS A 183 25.65 -15.79 -8.01
N ASP A 184 26.17 -15.64 -6.81
CA ASP A 184 27.52 -16.08 -6.51
C ASP A 184 27.56 -17.54 -6.06
N LEU A 185 26.38 -18.20 -6.01
CA LEU A 185 26.29 -19.61 -5.64
C LEU A 185 26.54 -20.54 -6.83
N PRO A 186 27.31 -21.62 -6.61
CA PRO A 186 27.41 -22.70 -7.57
C PRO A 186 26.02 -23.31 -7.80
N GLU A 187 25.76 -23.74 -9.03
CA GLU A 187 24.52 -24.47 -9.35
C GLU A 187 24.40 -25.67 -8.39
N PRO A 188 23.30 -25.79 -7.64
CA PRO A 188 23.22 -26.81 -6.63
C PRO A 188 22.96 -28.17 -7.29
N GLU A 189 23.98 -29.03 -7.32
CA GLU A 189 23.84 -30.40 -7.80
C GLU A 189 22.79 -31.16 -6.96
N GLY A 190 21.75 -31.67 -7.62
CA GLY A 190 20.79 -32.58 -6.99
C GLY A 190 19.68 -31.94 -6.16
N VAL A 191 19.46 -30.62 -6.26
CA VAL A 191 18.28 -29.99 -5.64
C VAL A 191 17.02 -30.37 -6.41
N ARG A 192 16.08 -30.95 -5.66
CA ARG A 192 14.73 -31.29 -6.15
C ARG A 192 13.82 -30.10 -5.87
N GLY A 193 13.23 -29.53 -6.92
CA GLY A 193 12.26 -28.44 -6.85
C GLY A 193 11.38 -28.43 -8.11
N LEU A 194 10.29 -27.66 -8.08
CA LEU A 194 9.49 -27.43 -9.28
C LEU A 194 10.14 -26.32 -10.10
N THR A 195 10.37 -26.59 -11.38
CA THR A 195 10.81 -25.56 -12.34
C THR A 195 9.62 -24.80 -12.92
N PRO A 196 9.82 -23.62 -13.53
CA PRO A 196 8.80 -22.97 -14.35
C PRO A 196 8.16 -23.91 -15.38
N ALA A 197 8.98 -24.73 -16.06
CA ALA A 197 8.48 -25.71 -17.02
C ALA A 197 7.62 -26.80 -16.38
N ASP A 198 7.95 -27.23 -15.16
CA ASP A 198 7.13 -28.19 -14.41
C ASP A 198 5.78 -27.59 -14.03
N VAL A 199 5.76 -26.36 -13.51
CA VAL A 199 4.51 -25.67 -13.11
C VAL A 199 3.62 -25.43 -14.33
N ALA A 200 4.18 -24.91 -15.42
CA ALA A 200 3.44 -24.70 -16.67
C ALA A 200 2.83 -26.00 -17.20
N ARG A 201 3.57 -27.13 -17.10
CA ARG A 201 3.09 -28.45 -17.51
C ARG A 201 2.01 -29.00 -16.57
N ILE A 202 2.21 -28.89 -15.25
CA ILE A 202 1.28 -29.43 -14.24
C ILE A 202 -0.08 -28.73 -14.33
N TYR A 203 -0.09 -27.42 -14.56
CA TYR A 203 -1.31 -26.62 -14.70
C TYR A 203 -1.77 -26.41 -16.15
N GLU A 204 -1.18 -27.15 -17.11
CA GLU A 204 -1.56 -27.12 -18.52
C GLU A 204 -1.63 -25.70 -19.12
N PHE A 205 -0.61 -24.87 -18.83
CA PHE A 205 -0.55 -23.50 -19.31
C PHE A 205 -0.59 -23.47 -20.85
N PRO A 206 -1.43 -22.59 -21.44
CA PRO A 206 -1.57 -22.52 -22.88
C PRO A 206 -0.30 -21.94 -23.52
N THR A 207 0.33 -22.71 -24.41
CA THR A 207 1.58 -22.32 -25.09
C THR A 207 1.41 -21.26 -26.18
N ALA A 208 0.17 -20.94 -26.53
CA ALA A 208 -0.17 -19.91 -27.53
C ALA A 208 -0.03 -18.48 -27.00
N PHE A 209 0.07 -18.29 -25.68
CA PHE A 209 0.14 -16.97 -25.05
C PHE A 209 1.47 -16.79 -24.32
N SER A 210 2.09 -15.65 -24.56
CA SER A 210 3.35 -15.24 -23.89
C SER A 210 3.20 -14.00 -23.01
N GLY A 211 1.99 -13.42 -22.96
CA GLY A 211 1.73 -12.14 -22.29
C GLY A 211 2.11 -10.91 -23.14
N LYS A 212 2.44 -11.09 -24.42
CA LYS A 212 2.81 -9.98 -25.30
C LYS A 212 1.72 -8.90 -25.36
N GLY A 213 2.12 -7.66 -25.09
CA GLY A 213 1.21 -6.50 -25.05
C GLY A 213 0.63 -6.22 -23.66
N GLU A 214 0.76 -7.16 -22.74
CA GLU A 214 0.31 -6.99 -21.35
C GLU A 214 1.39 -6.34 -20.49
N THR A 215 0.95 -5.77 -19.37
CA THR A 215 1.85 -5.26 -18.33
C THR A 215 1.38 -5.79 -16.98
N ILE A 216 2.27 -6.49 -16.28
CA ILE A 216 2.02 -7.04 -14.95
C ILE A 216 2.65 -6.08 -13.94
N ALA A 217 1.80 -5.47 -13.11
CA ALA A 217 2.25 -4.67 -11.97
C ALA A 217 2.42 -5.57 -10.75
N LEU A 218 3.58 -5.51 -10.11
CA LEU A 218 3.91 -6.25 -8.89
C LEU A 218 4.14 -5.26 -7.76
N LEU A 219 3.51 -5.49 -6.61
CA LEU A 219 3.67 -4.68 -5.41
C LEU A 219 4.58 -5.42 -4.43
N MET A 220 5.69 -4.80 -4.05
CA MET A 220 6.68 -5.31 -3.11
C MET A 220 6.78 -4.38 -1.91
N LEU A 221 6.74 -4.94 -0.71
CA LEU A 221 6.91 -4.18 0.52
C LEU A 221 8.35 -4.34 1.02
N GLY A 222 9.05 -3.22 1.23
CA GLY A 222 10.39 -3.16 1.82
C GLY A 222 11.55 -3.37 0.84
N SER A 223 11.56 -4.47 0.08
CA SER A 223 12.71 -4.86 -0.74
C SER A 223 12.44 -4.85 -2.25
N ALA A 224 13.50 -4.57 -3.02
CA ALA A 224 13.51 -4.65 -4.47
C ALA A 224 14.33 -5.86 -4.91
N PRO A 225 13.96 -6.53 -6.01
CA PRO A 225 14.84 -7.55 -6.58
C PRO A 225 16.11 -6.90 -7.16
N ASP A 226 17.24 -7.63 -7.11
CA ASP A 226 18.37 -7.32 -7.99
C ASP A 226 17.96 -7.72 -9.42
N PRO A 227 18.00 -6.79 -10.41
CA PRO A 227 17.70 -7.14 -11.81
C PRO A 227 18.55 -8.28 -12.35
N LYS A 228 19.78 -8.45 -11.85
CA LYS A 228 20.62 -9.57 -12.24
C LYS A 228 19.97 -10.89 -11.80
N ASP A 229 19.34 -10.96 -10.61
CA ASP A 229 18.84 -12.23 -10.01
C ASP A 229 17.74 -12.79 -10.90
N LEU A 230 16.89 -11.88 -11.37
CA LEU A 230 15.89 -12.15 -12.38
C LEU A 230 16.50 -12.71 -13.68
N GLU A 231 17.53 -12.05 -14.22
CA GLU A 231 18.22 -12.50 -15.45
C GLU A 231 18.84 -13.90 -15.29
N LYS A 232 19.57 -14.16 -14.20
CA LYS A 232 20.17 -15.48 -13.95
C LYS A 232 19.10 -16.56 -13.78
N PHE A 233 18.01 -16.28 -13.09
CA PHE A 233 16.90 -17.23 -12.94
C PHE A 233 16.29 -17.58 -14.29
N TRP A 234 15.98 -16.59 -15.12
CA TRP A 234 15.40 -16.81 -16.44
C TRP A 234 16.36 -17.57 -17.36
N ASP A 235 17.65 -17.22 -17.36
CA ASP A 235 18.69 -17.91 -18.14
C ASP A 235 18.85 -19.37 -17.70
N ALA A 236 18.89 -19.64 -16.39
CA ALA A 236 18.99 -20.98 -15.82
C ALA A 236 17.81 -21.89 -16.23
N HIS A 237 16.66 -21.30 -16.52
CA HIS A 237 15.46 -22.01 -16.98
C HIS A 237 15.23 -21.91 -18.50
N GLY A 238 16.16 -21.35 -19.27
CA GLY A 238 16.05 -21.22 -20.72
C GLY A 238 14.94 -20.26 -21.17
N ILE A 239 14.55 -19.32 -20.31
CA ILE A 239 13.48 -18.35 -20.54
C ILE A 239 14.09 -17.09 -21.12
N LYS A 240 13.74 -16.77 -22.36
CA LYS A 240 14.09 -15.49 -22.98
C LYS A 240 12.96 -14.50 -22.84
N ARG A 241 13.18 -13.43 -22.08
CA ARG A 241 12.22 -12.33 -21.91
C ARG A 241 12.14 -11.45 -23.16
N GLY A 242 10.91 -11.12 -23.56
CA GLY A 242 10.61 -10.15 -24.61
C GLY A 242 10.04 -8.83 -24.10
N GLY A 243 9.49 -8.80 -22.89
CA GLY A 243 8.99 -7.59 -22.23
C GLY A 243 10.05 -6.88 -21.38
N TRP A 244 9.91 -5.57 -21.21
CA TRP A 244 10.81 -4.78 -20.35
C TRP A 244 10.44 -4.91 -18.87
N THR A 245 11.40 -4.60 -17.98
CA THR A 245 11.19 -4.57 -16.53
C THR A 245 11.54 -3.18 -16.00
N GLN A 246 10.64 -2.58 -15.23
CA GLN A 246 10.85 -1.30 -14.56
C GLN A 246 10.65 -1.46 -13.05
N ILE A 247 11.60 -0.98 -12.26
CA ILE A 247 11.48 -0.90 -10.80
C ILE A 247 11.13 0.54 -10.43
N VAL A 248 9.98 0.72 -9.79
CA VAL A 248 9.47 2.01 -9.30
C VAL A 248 9.54 2.00 -7.78
N ARG A 249 10.32 2.89 -7.19
CA ARG A 249 10.48 3.00 -5.73
C ARG A 249 9.54 4.08 -5.19
N LEU A 250 8.74 3.73 -4.20
CA LEU A 250 7.77 4.59 -3.53
C LEU A 250 8.16 4.75 -2.05
N GLY A 251 8.33 5.98 -1.59
CA GLY A 251 8.70 6.29 -0.20
C GLY A 251 10.21 6.35 0.10
N PRO A 252 10.59 6.85 1.30
CA PRO A 252 11.98 7.09 1.68
C PRO A 252 12.75 5.79 1.94
N GLN A 253 13.62 5.39 1.01
CA GLN A 253 14.31 4.10 1.07
C GLN A 253 15.17 3.91 2.34
N MET A 254 15.05 2.75 2.99
CA MET A 254 15.99 2.33 4.05
C MET A 254 17.33 1.90 3.45
N PRO A 255 18.47 2.30 4.05
CA PRO A 255 19.74 1.68 3.75
C PRO A 255 19.79 0.27 4.37
N GLY A 256 20.02 -0.74 3.53
CA GLY A 256 20.13 -2.14 3.96
C GLY A 256 18.86 -2.94 3.68
N GLN A 257 18.85 -3.65 2.55
CA GLN A 257 17.82 -4.63 2.26
C GLN A 257 18.19 -5.95 2.92
N SER A 258 17.25 -6.63 3.60
CA SER A 258 17.52 -7.98 4.09
C SER A 258 17.62 -8.95 2.91
N SER A 259 18.48 -9.97 3.03
CA SER A 259 18.62 -11.01 2.01
C SER A 259 17.32 -11.78 1.78
N LEU A 260 16.55 -12.01 2.84
CA LEU A 260 15.23 -12.64 2.76
C LEU A 260 14.21 -11.78 2.01
N GLY A 261 14.20 -10.46 2.25
CA GLY A 261 13.31 -9.54 1.54
C GLY A 261 13.65 -9.43 0.05
N GLN A 262 14.95 -9.41 -0.29
CA GLN A 262 15.40 -9.47 -1.69
C GLN A 262 15.00 -10.77 -2.36
N LEU A 263 15.09 -11.91 -1.66
CA LEU A 263 14.66 -13.21 -2.17
C LEU A 263 13.16 -13.25 -2.48
N GLU A 264 12.31 -12.77 -1.56
CA GLU A 264 10.86 -12.72 -1.77
C GLU A 264 10.48 -11.79 -2.94
N ALA A 265 11.14 -10.63 -3.01
CA ALA A 265 10.96 -9.68 -4.10
C ALA A 265 11.47 -10.23 -5.45
N ALA A 266 12.54 -11.03 -5.46
CA ALA A 266 13.02 -11.71 -6.66
C ALA A 266 12.02 -12.77 -7.12
N MET A 267 11.60 -13.67 -6.22
CA MET A 267 10.77 -14.82 -6.54
C MET A 267 9.48 -14.44 -7.27
N THR A 268 8.77 -13.41 -6.82
CA THR A 268 7.51 -13.01 -7.49
C THR A 268 7.75 -12.53 -8.92
N ALA A 269 8.79 -11.73 -9.14
CA ALA A 269 9.12 -11.20 -10.46
C ALA A 269 9.71 -12.26 -11.39
N GLU A 270 10.54 -13.15 -10.86
CA GLU A 270 11.11 -14.32 -11.55
C GLU A 270 10.00 -15.20 -12.13
N TRP A 271 9.06 -15.64 -11.28
CA TRP A 271 7.97 -16.52 -11.67
C TRP A 271 6.96 -15.84 -12.58
N ALA A 272 6.57 -14.58 -12.32
CA ALA A 272 5.69 -13.84 -13.23
C ALA A 272 6.33 -13.68 -14.61
N GLY A 273 7.62 -13.30 -14.65
CA GLY A 273 8.37 -13.17 -15.90
C GLY A 273 8.57 -14.49 -16.63
N ALA A 274 8.67 -15.60 -15.90
CA ALA A 274 8.77 -16.95 -16.44
C ALA A 274 7.47 -17.45 -17.06
N MET A 275 6.33 -17.17 -16.43
CA MET A 275 5.01 -17.60 -16.91
C MET A 275 4.49 -16.74 -18.07
N ALA A 276 4.88 -15.46 -18.14
CA ALA A 276 4.49 -14.52 -19.18
C ALA A 276 5.72 -13.81 -19.78
N PRO A 277 6.56 -14.50 -20.57
CA PRO A 277 7.88 -14.01 -20.98
C PRO A 277 7.88 -12.73 -21.83
N ASP A 278 6.78 -12.41 -22.51
CA ASP A 278 6.65 -11.20 -23.34
C ASP A 278 5.83 -10.08 -22.67
N ALA A 279 5.29 -10.29 -21.46
CA ALA A 279 4.63 -9.23 -20.71
C ALA A 279 5.65 -8.24 -20.14
N ASN A 280 5.33 -6.95 -20.09
CA ASN A 280 6.15 -5.98 -19.36
C ASN A 280 5.94 -6.14 -17.86
N LEU A 281 6.97 -5.90 -17.05
CA LEU A 281 6.89 -5.92 -15.59
C LEU A 281 7.10 -4.52 -15.02
N VAL A 282 6.19 -4.07 -14.16
CA VAL A 282 6.36 -2.86 -13.35
C VAL A 282 6.36 -3.27 -11.88
N ILE A 283 7.51 -3.17 -11.23
CA ILE A 283 7.72 -3.60 -9.84
C ILE A 283 7.69 -2.35 -8.96
N TYR A 284 6.59 -2.15 -8.25
CA TYR A 284 6.42 -1.10 -7.26
C TYR A 284 7.01 -1.56 -5.93
N VAL A 285 8.12 -0.96 -5.52
CA VAL A 285 8.78 -1.21 -4.24
C VAL A 285 8.37 -0.11 -3.29
N VAL A 286 7.49 -0.45 -2.35
CA VAL A 286 6.95 0.49 -1.37
C VAL A 286 7.70 0.34 -0.07
N ASP A 287 8.15 1.45 0.51
CA ASP A 287 8.65 1.48 1.88
C ASP A 287 7.59 0.89 2.82
N GLU A 288 7.95 -0.08 3.66
CA GLU A 288 7.04 -0.70 4.63
C GLU A 288 6.50 0.32 5.62
N ARG A 289 7.30 1.33 5.94
CA ARG A 289 6.89 2.50 6.71
C ARG A 289 6.08 3.46 5.90
N ALA A 290 5.67 3.15 4.67
CA ALA A 290 4.79 3.96 3.83
C ALA A 290 3.44 3.29 3.56
N VAL A 291 3.18 2.13 4.18
CA VAL A 291 1.98 1.34 3.90
C VAL A 291 1.27 0.92 5.17
N ALA A 292 0.01 1.35 5.23
CA ALA A 292 -1.13 0.52 5.62
C ALA A 292 -0.85 -0.90 6.14
N ASN A 293 -0.40 -1.20 7.37
CA ASN A 293 -0.25 -2.57 7.89
C ASN A 293 -1.54 -3.35 7.56
N PRO A 294 -1.48 -4.25 6.57
CA PRO A 294 -2.70 -4.82 6.00
C PRO A 294 -3.27 -5.94 6.89
N TRP A 295 -2.57 -6.28 7.97
CA TRP A 295 -2.89 -7.40 8.86
C TRP A 295 -3.52 -6.98 10.19
N THR A 296 -3.65 -5.67 10.45
CA THR A 296 -4.32 -5.13 11.63
C THR A 296 -5.81 -4.86 11.34
N THR A 297 -6.58 -5.93 11.12
CA THR A 297 -8.05 -5.89 10.98
C THR A 297 -8.80 -6.12 12.28
#